data_AF-A0A0C2CZE5-F1
#
_entry.id   AF-A0A0C2CZE5-F1
#
_cell.length_a   1.000
_cell.length_b   1.000
_cell.length_c   1.000
_cell.angle_alpha   90.00
_cell.angle_beta   90.00
_cell.angle_gamma   90.00
#
_symmetry.space_group_name_H-M   'P 1'
#
loop_
_entity.id
_entity.type
_entity.pdbx_description
1 polymer ?
#
loop_
_entity_poly.entity_id
_entity_poly.type
_entity_poly.pdbx_seq_one_letter_code
_entity_poly.pdbx_strand_id
1 'polypeptide(L)'
;MLTLALAAVLAQAPPDSTASKKDSYLADKQSARAGKPARAGQRADQPVWANNLRTHEIRALTGPSGIAEDQRGEADRSAFFRCWFTHGQGPIPAALVARIVATAAHFDVREVRIISGYRAPKYNLLLAKKGHEVANNSQHTEANAIDFFLPGVETRALYDWLLGVHPGGVGFYPVSEFVHIDLGRKRTWRGT
;
A
#
# COMPACT_ATOMS: atom_id res chain seq x y z
N MET A 1 63.61 -45.02 -35.15
CA MET A 1 62.99 -43.89 -34.42
C MET A 1 61.76 -43.48 -35.21
N LEU A 2 60.60 -43.92 -34.76
CA LEU A 2 59.30 -43.87 -35.42
C LEU A 2 58.54 -42.65 -34.87
N THR A 3 58.14 -41.69 -35.69
CA THR A 3 57.27 -40.58 -35.26
C THR A 3 55.99 -40.57 -36.08
N LEU A 4 54.93 -41.09 -35.48
CA LEU A 4 53.55 -41.07 -35.96
C LEU A 4 52.96 -39.68 -35.62
N ALA A 5 52.61 -38.88 -36.63
CA ALA A 5 51.86 -37.63 -36.41
C ALA A 5 50.36 -37.93 -36.45
N LEU A 6 49.69 -37.77 -35.30
CA LEU A 6 48.24 -37.93 -35.14
C LEU A 6 47.55 -36.62 -35.53
N ALA A 7 46.88 -36.58 -36.69
CA ALA A 7 46.06 -35.45 -37.09
C ALA A 7 44.68 -35.53 -36.41
N ALA A 8 44.37 -34.56 -35.55
CA ALA A 8 43.05 -34.41 -34.93
C ALA A 8 42.08 -33.77 -35.94
N VAL A 9 41.02 -34.49 -36.30
CA VAL A 9 39.89 -33.96 -37.08
C VAL A 9 38.98 -33.18 -36.13
N LEU A 10 38.90 -31.86 -36.30
CA LEU A 10 37.91 -31.01 -35.64
C LEU A 10 36.55 -31.21 -36.34
N ALA A 11 35.59 -31.81 -35.63
CA ALA A 11 34.20 -31.84 -36.06
C ALA A 11 33.59 -30.43 -35.93
N GLN A 12 33.17 -29.84 -37.04
CA GLN A 12 32.38 -28.60 -37.05
C GLN A 12 30.96 -28.90 -36.55
N ALA A 13 30.52 -28.17 -35.53
CA ALA A 13 29.13 -28.16 -35.08
C ALA A 13 28.21 -27.60 -36.19
N PRO A 14 26.97 -28.11 -36.33
CA PRO A 14 26.03 -27.59 -37.33
C PRO A 14 25.66 -26.13 -37.03
N PRO A 15 25.39 -25.31 -38.06
CA PRO A 15 24.99 -23.92 -37.86
C PRO A 15 23.66 -23.84 -37.10
N ASP A 16 23.56 -22.86 -36.20
CA ASP A 16 22.35 -22.54 -35.43
C ASP A 16 21.13 -22.47 -36.34
N SER A 17 20.10 -23.27 -36.02
CA SER A 17 18.83 -23.22 -36.72
C SER A 17 18.20 -21.85 -36.50
N THR A 18 18.09 -21.07 -37.58
CA THR A 18 17.37 -19.79 -37.54
C THR A 18 15.93 -20.06 -37.10
N ALA A 19 15.50 -19.44 -36.00
CA ALA A 19 14.15 -19.58 -35.45
C ALA A 19 13.09 -19.46 -36.55
N SER A 20 12.09 -20.36 -36.55
CA SER A 20 11.08 -20.36 -37.59
C SER A 20 10.21 -19.10 -37.47
N LYS A 21 9.57 -18.68 -38.57
CA LYS A 21 8.62 -17.55 -38.56
C LYS A 21 7.52 -17.70 -37.50
N LYS A 22 7.19 -18.93 -37.12
CA LYS A 22 6.21 -19.23 -36.05
C LYS A 22 6.78 -18.95 -34.66
N ASP A 23 8.05 -19.26 -34.44
CA ASP A 23 8.74 -19.01 -33.17
C ASP A 23 8.95 -17.50 -32.99
N SER A 24 9.30 -16.78 -34.06
CA SER A 24 9.36 -15.32 -34.08
C SER A 24 7.99 -14.72 -33.75
N TYR A 25 6.92 -15.19 -34.39
CA TYR A 25 5.56 -14.72 -34.14
C TYR A 25 5.09 -14.98 -32.70
N LEU A 26 5.44 -16.14 -32.11
CA LEU A 26 5.10 -16.44 -30.73
C LEU A 26 5.90 -15.60 -29.73
N ALA A 27 7.17 -15.33 -30.02
CA ALA A 27 8.00 -14.41 -29.23
C ALA A 27 7.49 -12.96 -29.30
N ASP A 28 7.08 -12.51 -30.49
CA ASP A 28 6.46 -11.18 -30.69
C ASP A 28 5.11 -11.06 -29.98
N LYS A 29 4.32 -12.14 -29.97
CA LYS A 29 3.03 -12.17 -29.26
C LYS A 29 3.19 -12.22 -27.74
N GLN A 30 4.23 -12.89 -27.24
CA GLN A 30 4.57 -12.93 -25.81
C GLN A 30 5.13 -11.60 -25.33
N SER A 31 6.01 -10.95 -26.11
CA SER A 31 6.53 -9.61 -25.80
C SER A 31 5.44 -8.52 -25.90
N ALA A 32 4.50 -8.62 -26.86
CA ALA A 32 3.35 -7.73 -26.94
C ALA A 32 2.35 -7.90 -25.79
N ARG A 33 2.26 -9.09 -25.18
CA ARG A 33 1.51 -9.32 -23.93
C ARG A 33 2.25 -8.81 -22.69
N ALA A 34 3.58 -8.80 -22.71
CA ALA A 34 4.42 -8.38 -21.60
C ALA A 34 4.60 -6.84 -21.47
N GLY A 35 4.18 -6.06 -22.47
CA GLY A 35 4.49 -4.63 -22.48
C GLY A 35 3.51 -3.78 -23.28
N LYS A 36 2.29 -3.62 -22.79
CA LYS A 36 1.51 -2.41 -23.11
C LYS A 36 1.50 -1.53 -21.86
N PRO A 37 2.25 -0.42 -21.80
CA PRO A 37 2.11 0.52 -20.70
C PRO A 37 0.66 0.99 -20.68
N ALA A 38 0.04 0.96 -19.51
CA ALA A 38 -1.28 1.54 -19.33
C ALA A 38 -1.24 3.00 -19.81
N ARG A 39 -2.19 3.40 -20.67
CA ARG A 39 -2.29 4.80 -21.10
C ARG A 39 -2.42 5.67 -19.85
N ALA A 40 -1.62 6.73 -19.77
CA ALA A 40 -1.48 7.63 -18.61
C ALA A 40 -2.78 8.33 -18.14
N GLY A 41 -3.95 8.03 -18.72
CA GLY A 41 -5.26 8.49 -18.28
C GLY A 41 -6.22 7.41 -17.78
N GLN A 42 -5.93 6.10 -17.93
CA GLN A 42 -6.89 5.03 -17.59
C GLN A 42 -6.79 4.51 -16.15
N ARG A 43 -5.70 4.84 -15.43
CA ARG A 43 -5.54 4.46 -14.01
C ARG A 43 -6.21 5.43 -13.03
N ALA A 44 -6.59 6.64 -13.48
CA ALA A 44 -7.08 7.71 -12.62
C ALA A 44 -8.59 7.63 -12.27
N ASP A 45 -9.39 6.82 -12.99
CA ASP A 45 -10.85 6.83 -12.89
C ASP A 45 -11.44 5.79 -11.92
N GLN A 46 -10.59 5.06 -11.22
CA GLN A 46 -10.96 3.82 -10.56
C GLN A 46 -10.70 3.94 -9.05
N PRO A 47 -11.76 4.05 -8.20
CA PRO A 47 -11.62 4.43 -6.80
C PRO A 47 -10.89 3.37 -5.97
N VAL A 48 -10.14 3.79 -4.95
CA VAL A 48 -9.63 2.86 -3.93
C VAL A 48 -10.72 2.67 -2.88
N TRP A 49 -11.18 1.45 -2.64
CA TRP A 49 -12.25 1.19 -1.66
C TRP A 49 -11.69 1.06 -0.25
N ALA A 50 -12.07 1.95 0.65
CA ALA A 50 -11.76 1.83 2.07
C ALA A 50 -12.86 1.05 2.79
N ASN A 51 -12.46 0.00 3.51
CA ASN A 51 -13.32 -0.83 4.35
C ASN A 51 -12.94 -0.60 5.82
N ASN A 52 -13.82 0.04 6.59
CA ASN A 52 -13.61 0.26 8.02
C ASN A 52 -13.99 -1.01 8.80
N LEU A 53 -12.99 -1.69 9.38
CA LEU A 53 -13.18 -2.98 10.03
C LEU A 53 -13.97 -2.91 11.35
N ARG A 54 -14.16 -1.73 11.92
CA ARG A 54 -14.90 -1.53 13.18
C ARG A 54 -16.33 -1.10 12.97
N THR A 55 -16.60 -0.30 11.92
CA THR A 55 -17.95 0.18 11.59
C THR A 55 -18.59 -0.60 10.46
N HIS A 56 -17.83 -1.43 9.73
CA HIS A 56 -18.22 -2.17 8.53
C HIS A 56 -18.71 -1.27 7.39
N GLU A 57 -18.37 0.02 7.44
CA GLU A 57 -18.67 0.96 6.36
C GLU A 57 -17.66 0.79 5.24
N ILE A 58 -18.14 0.90 4.01
CA ILE A 58 -17.32 0.96 2.80
C ILE A 58 -17.48 2.33 2.17
N ARG A 59 -16.36 2.94 1.79
CA ARG A 59 -16.32 4.23 1.09
C ARG A 59 -15.33 4.19 -0.06
N ALA A 60 -15.70 4.83 -1.17
CA ALA A 60 -14.78 5.07 -2.26
C ALA A 60 -13.84 6.22 -1.87
N LEU A 61 -12.54 5.96 -1.91
CA LEU A 61 -11.52 6.98 -1.86
C LEU A 61 -11.26 7.51 -3.27
N THR A 62 -11.96 8.59 -3.63
CA THR A 62 -11.83 9.27 -4.93
C THR A 62 -10.95 10.52 -4.83
N GLY A 63 -10.13 10.74 -5.86
CA GLY A 63 -9.25 11.90 -5.94
C GLY A 63 -8.09 11.89 -4.93
N PRO A 64 -7.28 12.97 -4.91
CA PRO A 64 -6.11 13.07 -4.02
C PRO A 64 -6.49 13.06 -2.54
N SER A 65 -7.71 13.46 -2.17
CA SER A 65 -8.16 13.60 -0.77
C SER A 65 -9.08 12.47 -0.28
N GLY A 66 -9.50 11.57 -1.18
CA GLY A 66 -10.18 10.32 -0.88
C GLY A 66 -11.59 10.42 -0.29
N ILE A 67 -12.23 11.57 -0.21
CA ILE A 67 -13.69 11.72 -0.22
C ILE A 67 -13.93 13.08 -0.89
N ALA A 68 -14.89 13.16 -1.82
CA ALA A 68 -15.12 14.32 -2.71
C ALA A 68 -14.78 15.68 -2.05
N GLU A 69 -13.99 16.51 -2.75
CA GLU A 69 -13.36 17.76 -2.25
C GLU A 69 -14.32 18.92 -1.93
N ASP A 70 -15.63 18.67 -1.83
CA ASP A 70 -16.58 19.72 -1.44
C ASP A 70 -16.52 19.99 0.09
N GLN A 71 -17.24 21.01 0.56
CA GLN A 71 -17.30 21.36 1.99
C GLN A 71 -17.84 20.22 2.88
N ARG A 72 -18.48 19.20 2.32
CA ARG A 72 -18.88 17.98 3.03
C ARG A 72 -17.74 16.97 3.13
N GLY A 73 -16.73 17.06 2.26
CA GLY A 73 -15.60 16.13 2.24
C GLY A 73 -14.89 15.97 3.58
N GLU A 74 -14.69 17.05 4.36
CA GLU A 74 -14.13 16.92 5.71
C GLU A 74 -15.07 16.24 6.69
N ALA A 75 -16.35 16.61 6.67
CA ALA A 75 -17.37 16.01 7.53
C ALA A 75 -17.51 14.52 7.22
N ASP A 76 -17.54 14.14 5.94
CA ASP A 76 -17.65 12.75 5.51
C ASP A 76 -16.40 11.94 5.87
N ARG A 77 -15.20 12.52 5.74
CA ARG A 77 -13.95 11.86 6.20
C ARG A 77 -13.99 11.66 7.70
N SER A 78 -14.30 12.71 8.44
CA SER A 78 -14.34 12.69 9.91
C SER A 78 -15.41 11.72 10.43
N ALA A 79 -16.53 11.61 9.72
CA ALA A 79 -17.55 10.60 9.97
C ALA A 79 -17.00 9.19 9.70
N PHE A 80 -16.43 8.90 8.52
CA PHE A 80 -15.94 7.56 8.17
C PHE A 80 -14.83 7.05 9.10
N PHE A 81 -13.94 7.94 9.52
CA PHE A 81 -12.80 7.65 10.41
C PHE A 81 -13.10 7.94 11.89
N ARG A 82 -14.38 8.12 12.26
CA ARG A 82 -14.80 8.40 13.64
C ARG A 82 -14.38 7.30 14.62
N CYS A 83 -14.38 7.65 15.89
CA CYS A 83 -14.15 6.69 16.95
C CYS A 83 -15.32 5.70 17.01
N TRP A 84 -15.10 4.44 16.64
CA TRP A 84 -16.16 3.43 16.65
C TRP A 84 -16.80 3.21 18.03
N PHE A 85 -16.04 3.42 19.11
CA PHE A 85 -16.51 3.17 20.48
C PHE A 85 -17.43 4.27 21.03
N THR A 86 -17.21 5.53 20.63
CA THR A 86 -17.98 6.68 21.14
C THR A 86 -18.82 7.36 20.06
N HIS A 87 -18.60 7.01 18.80
CA HIS A 87 -19.06 7.70 17.60
C HIS A 87 -18.61 9.17 17.48
N GLY A 88 -17.77 9.65 18.41
CA GLY A 88 -17.16 10.97 18.34
C GLY A 88 -16.27 11.09 17.10
N GLN A 89 -16.27 12.28 16.51
CA GLN A 89 -15.52 12.60 15.30
C GLN A 89 -14.40 13.58 15.65
N GLY A 90 -13.36 13.62 14.82
CA GLY A 90 -12.32 14.64 14.82
C GLY A 90 -11.94 14.97 13.38
N PRO A 91 -11.39 16.17 13.11
CA PRO A 91 -11.12 16.62 11.75
C PRO A 91 -9.99 15.79 11.15
N ILE A 92 -10.30 14.84 10.26
CA ILE A 92 -9.29 14.01 9.62
C ILE A 92 -8.69 14.75 8.43
N PRO A 93 -7.36 15.05 8.46
CA PRO A 93 -6.70 15.76 7.38
C PRO A 93 -6.72 14.96 6.08
N ALA A 94 -7.04 15.64 4.97
CA ALA A 94 -7.03 15.05 3.64
C ALA A 94 -5.67 14.43 3.26
N ALA A 95 -4.56 14.97 3.79
CA ALA A 95 -3.21 14.48 3.52
C ALA A 95 -2.96 13.03 3.99
N LEU A 96 -3.60 12.58 5.08
CA LEU A 96 -3.50 11.18 5.52
C LEU A 96 -4.20 10.25 4.52
N VAL A 97 -5.39 10.63 4.08
CA VAL A 97 -6.15 9.85 3.09
C VAL A 97 -5.42 9.84 1.75
N ALA A 98 -4.84 10.97 1.33
CA ALA A 98 -3.99 11.08 0.16
C ALA A 98 -2.83 10.09 0.18
N ARG A 99 -2.15 9.96 1.33
CA ARG A 99 -1.05 9.02 1.51
C ARG A 99 -1.52 7.58 1.34
N ILE A 100 -2.70 7.24 1.88
CA ILE A 100 -3.30 5.91 1.74
C ILE A 100 -3.61 5.60 0.27
N VAL A 101 -4.26 6.53 -0.44
CA VAL A 101 -4.59 6.38 -1.87
C VAL A 101 -3.33 6.20 -2.71
N ALA A 102 -2.32 7.06 -2.50
CA ALA A 102 -1.04 6.96 -3.21
C ALA A 102 -0.31 5.64 -2.93
N THR A 103 -0.40 5.14 -1.70
CA THR A 103 0.19 3.85 -1.31
C THR A 103 -0.53 2.67 -1.95
N ALA A 104 -1.87 2.68 -1.95
CA ALA A 104 -2.66 1.67 -2.66
C ALA A 104 -2.36 1.66 -4.16
N ALA A 105 -2.23 2.83 -4.79
CA ALA A 105 -1.85 2.97 -6.19
C ALA A 105 -0.45 2.42 -6.49
N HIS A 106 0.52 2.62 -5.58
CA HIS A 106 1.88 2.08 -5.73
C HIS A 106 1.89 0.54 -5.77
N PHE A 107 1.13 -0.10 -4.89
CA PHE A 107 1.02 -1.56 -4.82
C PHE A 107 -0.01 -2.17 -5.78
N ASP A 108 -0.65 -1.34 -6.62
CA ASP A 108 -1.74 -1.74 -7.52
C ASP A 108 -2.93 -2.41 -6.82
N VAL A 109 -3.21 -1.97 -5.59
CA VAL A 109 -4.30 -2.50 -4.76
C VAL A 109 -5.50 -1.54 -4.80
N ARG A 110 -6.70 -2.11 -4.76
CA ARG A 110 -7.96 -1.38 -4.89
C ARG A 110 -8.86 -1.45 -3.66
N GLU A 111 -8.41 -2.15 -2.62
CA GLU A 111 -9.04 -2.20 -1.29
C GLU A 111 -8.02 -1.77 -0.23
N VAL A 112 -8.44 -0.94 0.71
CA VAL A 112 -7.69 -0.61 1.92
C VAL A 112 -8.55 -1.00 3.11
N ARG A 113 -7.98 -1.72 4.07
CA ARG A 113 -8.66 -2.05 5.31
C ARG A 113 -8.23 -1.11 6.43
N ILE A 114 -9.18 -0.34 6.93
CA ILE A 114 -8.98 0.66 7.97
C ILE A 114 -9.29 0.03 9.33
N ILE A 115 -8.32 0.08 10.22
CA ILE A 115 -8.45 -0.44 11.59
C ILE A 115 -8.90 0.67 12.53
N SER A 116 -8.28 1.85 12.44
CA SER A 116 -8.55 2.97 13.33
C SER A 116 -8.26 4.31 12.65
N GLY A 117 -9.11 5.30 12.91
CA GLY A 117 -8.87 6.71 12.61
C GLY A 117 -8.81 7.50 13.90
N TYR A 118 -9.72 8.46 14.07
CA TYR A 118 -9.84 9.19 15.34
C TYR A 118 -10.22 8.26 16.50
N ARG A 119 -9.54 8.44 17.64
CA ARG A 119 -9.88 7.76 18.91
C ARG A 119 -10.25 8.79 19.96
N ALA A 120 -11.47 8.72 20.49
CA ALA A 120 -11.85 9.58 21.61
C ALA A 120 -10.95 9.29 22.84
N PRO A 121 -10.58 10.30 23.66
CA PRO A 121 -9.73 10.11 24.83
C PRO A 121 -10.20 9.00 25.77
N LYS A 122 -11.51 8.89 25.99
CA LYS A 122 -12.14 7.81 26.78
C LYS A 122 -11.81 6.41 26.24
N TYR A 123 -11.82 6.25 24.91
CA TYR A 123 -11.49 4.98 24.27
C TYR A 123 -9.98 4.69 24.33
N ASN A 124 -9.12 5.70 24.13
CA ASN A 124 -7.67 5.55 24.27
C ASN A 124 -7.28 5.09 25.68
N LEU A 125 -7.89 5.70 26.71
CA LEU A 125 -7.71 5.28 28.11
C LEU A 125 -8.18 3.83 28.35
N LEU A 126 -9.30 3.43 27.75
CA LEU A 126 -9.81 2.06 27.84
C LEU A 126 -8.84 1.06 27.21
N LEU A 127 -8.22 1.40 26.07
CA LEU A 127 -7.19 0.57 25.44
C LEU A 127 -5.96 0.41 26.33
N ALA A 128 -5.47 1.51 26.91
CA ALA A 128 -4.35 1.49 27.86
C ALA A 128 -4.65 0.59 29.06
N LYS A 129 -5.84 0.70 29.65
CA LYS A 129 -6.28 -0.15 30.78
C LYS A 129 -6.38 -1.63 30.43
N LYS A 130 -6.58 -1.97 29.16
CA LYS A 130 -6.60 -3.36 28.66
C LYS A 130 -5.21 -3.89 28.29
N GLY A 131 -4.15 -3.11 28.53
CA GLY A 131 -2.77 -3.52 28.24
C GLY A 131 -2.36 -3.35 26.78
N HIS A 132 -3.12 -2.61 25.97
CA HIS A 132 -2.68 -2.28 24.61
C HIS A 132 -1.60 -1.19 24.63
N GLU A 133 -0.64 -1.28 23.71
CA GLU A 133 0.44 -0.31 23.51
C GLU A 133 -0.09 0.99 22.87
N VAL A 134 -0.70 1.86 23.67
CA VAL A 134 -1.20 3.17 23.23
C VAL A 134 -0.48 4.30 23.96
N ALA A 135 -0.10 5.34 23.21
CA ALA A 135 0.53 6.52 23.78
C ALA A 135 -0.49 7.38 24.55
N ASN A 136 -0.03 8.03 25.63
CA ASN A 136 -0.83 9.01 26.39
C ASN A 136 -1.21 10.22 25.52
N ASN A 137 -0.27 10.72 24.71
CA ASN A 137 -0.51 11.79 23.74
C ASN A 137 -0.55 11.23 22.30
N SER A 138 -1.56 10.39 22.05
CA SER A 138 -1.70 9.66 20.79
C SER A 138 -2.11 10.59 19.64
N GLN A 139 -1.49 10.43 18.47
CA GLN A 139 -1.91 11.15 17.27
C GLN A 139 -3.34 10.78 16.84
N HIS A 140 -3.85 9.60 17.24
CA HIS A 140 -5.26 9.26 17.03
C HIS A 140 -6.23 10.12 17.85
N THR A 141 -5.85 10.56 19.06
CA THR A 141 -6.70 11.44 19.88
C THR A 141 -6.73 12.87 19.34
N GLU A 142 -5.79 13.22 18.46
CA GLU A 142 -5.71 14.51 17.78
C GLU A 142 -6.29 14.46 16.35
N ALA A 143 -6.92 13.33 15.94
CA ALA A 143 -7.38 13.08 14.57
C ALA A 143 -6.26 13.15 13.51
N ASN A 144 -5.02 12.95 13.92
CA ASN A 144 -3.82 13.08 13.09
C ASN A 144 -3.19 11.73 12.72
N ALA A 145 -3.90 10.61 12.88
CA ALA A 145 -3.38 9.28 12.59
C ALA A 145 -4.41 8.31 12.01
N ILE A 146 -3.93 7.36 11.21
CA ILE A 146 -4.71 6.24 10.66
C ILE A 146 -3.89 4.95 10.75
N ASP A 147 -4.54 3.88 11.22
CA ASP A 147 -4.03 2.51 11.18
C ASP A 147 -4.72 1.75 10.05
N PHE A 148 -3.94 1.14 9.15
CA PHE A 148 -4.48 0.43 7.99
C PHE A 148 -3.54 -0.67 7.47
N PHE A 149 -4.07 -1.50 6.58
CA PHE A 149 -3.29 -2.43 5.76
C PHE A 149 -3.90 -2.60 4.36
N LEU A 150 -3.12 -3.16 3.45
CA LEU A 150 -3.54 -3.48 2.09
C LEU A 150 -3.65 -5.00 1.94
N PRO A 151 -4.82 -5.56 1.59
CA PRO A 151 -4.95 -6.98 1.33
C PRO A 151 -3.97 -7.45 0.25
N GLY A 152 -3.24 -8.53 0.52
CA GLY A 152 -2.26 -9.11 -0.40
C GLY A 152 -0.90 -8.41 -0.44
N VAL A 153 -0.67 -7.38 0.39
CA VAL A 153 0.64 -6.73 0.52
C VAL A 153 1.21 -7.06 1.90
N GLU A 154 2.44 -7.60 1.91
CA GLU A 154 3.18 -7.84 3.14
C GLU A 154 3.33 -6.55 3.96
N THR A 155 2.96 -6.61 5.24
CA THR A 155 3.04 -5.45 6.16
C THR A 155 4.43 -4.81 6.16
N ARG A 156 5.48 -5.63 6.01
CA ARG A 156 6.86 -5.16 5.92
C ARG A 156 7.10 -4.31 4.66
N ALA A 157 6.64 -4.76 3.50
CA ALA A 157 6.78 -4.03 2.24
C ALA A 157 6.00 -2.71 2.27
N LEU A 158 4.78 -2.74 2.83
CA LEU A 158 3.96 -1.55 3.04
C LEU A 158 4.66 -0.52 3.94
N TYR A 159 5.26 -0.98 5.04
CA TYR A 159 6.02 -0.15 5.96
C TYR A 159 7.27 0.47 5.31
N ASP A 160 8.08 -0.32 4.60
CA ASP A 160 9.30 0.15 3.96
C ASP A 160 9.01 1.23 2.90
N TRP A 161 7.94 1.07 2.13
CA TRP A 161 7.46 2.10 1.21
C TRP A 161 7.11 3.40 1.95
N LEU A 162 6.31 3.31 3.02
CA LEU A 162 5.87 4.48 3.79
C LEU A 162 7.03 5.24 4.45
N LEU A 163 8.08 4.55 4.90
CA LEU A 163 9.30 5.21 5.42
C LEU A 163 9.97 6.13 4.40
N GLY A 164 9.91 5.75 3.11
CA GLY A 164 10.50 6.51 2.01
C GLY A 164 9.69 7.75 1.63
N VAL A 165 8.35 7.67 1.71
CA VAL A 165 7.47 8.68 1.10
C VAL A 165 6.63 9.50 2.09
N HIS A 166 6.42 9.01 3.31
CA HIS A 166 5.59 9.70 4.30
C HIS A 166 6.43 10.68 5.16
N PRO A 167 6.05 11.97 5.24
CA PRO A 167 6.83 12.96 5.98
C PRO A 167 6.64 12.88 7.52
N GLY A 168 5.58 12.23 8.00
CA GLY A 168 5.26 12.17 9.43
C GLY A 168 5.69 10.86 10.11
N GLY A 169 5.02 10.49 11.20
CA GLY A 169 5.29 9.23 11.91
C GLY A 169 4.84 8.00 11.14
N VAL A 170 5.61 6.92 11.21
CA VAL A 170 5.26 5.60 10.62
C VAL A 170 5.51 4.49 11.64
N GLY A 171 4.47 3.74 12.03
CA GLY A 171 4.58 2.60 12.93
C GLY A 171 4.41 1.26 12.22
N PHE A 172 5.18 0.25 12.64
CA PHE A 172 5.14 -1.11 12.10
C PHE A 172 4.59 -2.11 13.13
N TYR A 173 3.52 -2.83 12.79
CA TYR A 173 2.89 -3.83 13.66
C TYR A 173 2.85 -5.19 12.95
N PRO A 174 3.92 -6.00 13.05
CA PRO A 174 4.02 -7.27 12.33
C PRO A 174 3.12 -8.38 12.85
N VAL A 175 2.73 -8.38 14.14
CA VAL A 175 1.86 -9.44 14.70
C VAL A 175 0.40 -9.09 14.45
N SER A 176 0.05 -7.83 14.65
CA SER A 176 -1.30 -7.30 14.34
C SER A 176 -1.52 -7.01 12.84
N GLU A 177 -0.48 -7.18 12.00
CA GLU A 177 -0.47 -7.06 10.54
C GLU A 177 -1.01 -5.71 9.99
N PHE A 178 -0.53 -4.60 10.55
CA PHE A 178 -0.86 -3.27 10.05
C PHE A 178 0.27 -2.26 10.13
N VAL A 179 0.06 -1.13 9.46
CA VAL A 179 0.92 0.05 9.56
C VAL A 179 0.14 1.24 10.13
N HIS A 180 0.85 2.05 10.89
CA HIS A 180 0.36 3.33 11.39
C HIS A 180 1.01 4.46 10.61
N ILE A 181 0.24 5.49 10.27
CA ILE A 181 0.77 6.78 9.80
C ILE A 181 0.17 7.93 10.58
N ASP A 182 0.97 8.97 10.84
CA ASP A 182 0.51 10.20 11.47
C ASP A 182 1.16 11.47 10.90
N LEU A 183 0.61 12.64 11.20
CA LEU A 183 1.15 13.96 10.77
C LEU A 183 2.08 14.63 11.79
N GLY A 184 2.46 13.94 12.87
CA GLY A 184 3.45 14.42 13.82
C GLY A 184 4.87 14.43 13.23
N ARG A 185 5.87 14.70 14.08
CA ARG A 185 7.29 14.68 13.69
C ARG A 185 7.67 13.34 13.05
N LYS A 186 8.50 13.37 12.00
CA LYS A 186 9.05 12.18 11.36
C LYS A 186 9.72 11.29 12.40
N ARG A 187 9.19 10.09 12.58
CA ARG A 187 9.67 9.07 13.53
C ARG A 187 9.15 7.71 13.13
N THR A 188 9.78 6.67 13.68
CA THR A 188 9.38 5.29 13.43
C THR A 188 9.42 4.49 14.73
N TRP A 189 8.56 3.48 14.83
CA TRP A 189 8.55 2.53 15.92
C TRP A 189 8.02 1.17 15.45
N ARG A 190 8.27 0.14 16.26
CA ARG A 190 7.75 -1.20 16.06
C ARG A 190 6.88 -1.55 17.26
N GLY A 191 5.59 -1.83 17.03
CA GLY A 191 4.69 -2.41 18.02
C GLY A 191 4.55 -3.92 17.80
N THR A 192 3.67 -4.55 18.58
CA THR A 192 3.28 -5.95 18.39
C THR A 192 2.02 -6.07 17.55
#